data_AF-A0A1V6FUK2-F1
#
_entry.id   AF-A0A1V6FUK2-F1
#
_cell.length_a   1.000
_cell.length_b   1.000
_cell.length_c   1.000
_cell.angle_alpha   90.00
_cell.angle_beta   90.00
_cell.angle_gamma   90.00
#
_symmetry.space_group_name_H-M   'P 1'
#
loop_
_entity.id
_entity.type
_entity.pdbx_description
1 polymer ?
#
loop_
_entity_poly.entity_id
_entity_poly.type
_entity_poly.pdbx_seq_one_letter_code
_entity_poly.pdbx_strand_id
1 'polypeptide(L)' 'MYALIGVIIFWLCFVVIDKITPYNLWEEIVVKQNRALALVVAAMCLGISLIVAAAIHG' A
#
# COMPACT_ATOMS: atom_id res chain seq x y z
N MET A 1 14.76 9.67 -13.60
CA MET A 1 14.87 8.24 -13.91
C MET A 1 14.51 7.37 -12.71
N TYR A 2 15.06 7.65 -11.51
CA TYR A 2 14.78 6.91 -10.27
C TYR A 2 13.32 6.96 -9.78
N ALA A 3 12.61 8.08 -9.99
CA ALA A 3 11.19 8.19 -9.63
C ALA A 3 10.30 7.14 -10.33
N LEU A 4 10.61 6.77 -11.56
CA LEU A 4 9.83 5.79 -12.33
C LEU A 4 10.00 4.37 -11.77
N ILE A 5 11.20 4.03 -11.33
CA ILE A 5 11.53 2.77 -10.65
C ILE A 5 10.81 2.68 -9.31
N GLY A 6 10.77 3.77 -8.55
CA GLY A 6 10.00 3.84 -7.31
C GLY A 6 8.51 3.57 -7.51
N VAL A 7 7.91 4.14 -8.56
CA VAL A 7 6.49 3.90 -8.90
C VAL A 7 6.25 2.44 -9.30
N ILE A 8 7.16 1.82 -10.07
CA ILE A 8 7.04 0.41 -10.46
C ILE A 8 7.12 -0.51 -9.25
N ILE A 9 8.06 -0.26 -8.34
CA ILE A 9 8.21 -1.05 -7.10
C ILE A 9 6.99 -0.86 -6.19
N PHE A 10 6.50 0.37 -6.04
CA PHE A 10 5.27 0.67 -5.31
C PHE A 10 4.10 -0.17 -5.83
N TRP A 11 3.91 -0.16 -7.15
CA TRP A 11 2.84 -0.90 -7.81
C TRP A 11 2.96 -2.40 -7.59
N LEU A 12 4.17 -2.95 -7.68
CA LEU A 12 4.45 -4.37 -7.47
C LEU A 12 4.13 -4.80 -6.03
N CYS A 13 4.57 -4.03 -5.04
CA CYS A 13 4.24 -4.27 -3.64
C CYS A 13 2.73 -4.19 -3.38
N PHE A 14 2.05 -3.20 -3.97
CA PHE A 14 0.61 -3.03 -3.84
C PHE A 14 -0.15 -4.26 -4.36
N VAL A 15 0.19 -4.73 -5.57
CA VAL A 15 -0.42 -5.93 -6.17
C VAL A 15 -0.15 -7.19 -5.36
N VAL A 16 1.06 -7.36 -4.82
CA VAL A 16 1.40 -8.51 -3.97
C VAL A 16 0.58 -8.51 -2.69
N ILE A 17 0.44 -7.35 -2.03
CA ILE A 17 -0.32 -7.22 -0.79
C ILE A 17 -1.82 -7.41 -1.02
N ASP A 18 -2.36 -6.84 -2.10
CA ASP A 18 -3.77 -6.98 -2.46
C ASP A 18 -4.12 -8.46 -2.70
N LYS A 19 -3.19 -9.21 -3.29
CA LYS A 19 -3.35 -10.65 -3.50
C LYS A 19 -3.18 -11.48 -2.21
N ILE A 20 -2.36 -11.02 -1.27
CA ILE A 20 -2.16 -11.64 0.06
C ILE A 20 -3.31 -11.31 1.01
N THR A 21 -4.03 -10.22 0.77
CA THR A 21 -5.17 -9.75 1.57
C THR A 21 -6.48 -10.13 0.86
N PRO A 22 -6.95 -11.40 0.94
CA PRO A 22 -8.18 -11.87 0.30
C PRO A 22 -9.43 -11.38 1.06
N TYR A 23 -9.44 -10.12 1.49
CA TYR A 23 -10.57 -9.46 2.12
C TYR A 23 -11.10 -8.41 1.17
N ASN A 24 -12.43 -8.30 1.07
CA ASN A 24 -13.06 -7.16 0.42
C ASN A 24 -12.80 -5.90 1.27
N LEU A 25 -11.63 -5.29 1.08
CA LEU A 25 -11.20 -4.05 1.74
C LEU A 25 -12.27 -2.97 1.63
N TRP A 26 -12.90 -2.88 0.45
CA TRP A 26 -13.99 -1.95 0.19
C TRP A 26 -15.22 -2.22 1.06
N GLU A 27 -15.62 -3.48 1.19
CA GLU A 27 -16.76 -3.87 2.02
C GLU A 27 -16.47 -3.69 3.52
N GLU A 28 -15.27 -4.07 3.97
CA GLU A 28 -14.84 -3.90 5.37
C GLU A 28 -14.67 -2.43 5.77
N ILE A 29 -14.06 -1.60 4.92
CA ILE A 29 -13.74 -0.20 5.24
C ILE A 29 -14.94 0.71 5.01
N VAL A 30 -15.63 0.56 3.87
CA VAL A 30 -16.74 1.47 3.49
C VAL A 30 -18.07 1.02 4.08
N VAL A 31 -18.38 -0.29 4.05
CA VAL A 31 -19.67 -0.81 4.52
C VAL A 31 -19.65 -1.15 6.00
N LYS A 32 -18.64 -1.89 6.48
CA LYS A 32 -18.51 -2.25 7.90
C LYS A 32 -17.81 -1.20 8.77
N GLN A 33 -17.23 -0.15 8.18
CA GLN A 33 -16.47 0.88 8.90
C GLN A 33 -15.38 0.30 9.82
N ASN A 34 -14.72 -0.77 9.37
CA ASN A 34 -13.68 -1.41 10.18
C ASN A 34 -12.41 -0.55 10.23
N ARG A 35 -12.32 0.28 11.26
CA ARG A 35 -11.19 1.19 11.48
C ARG A 35 -9.85 0.46 11.66
N ALA A 36 -9.85 -0.78 12.14
CA ALA A 36 -8.62 -1.55 12.27
C ALA A 36 -8.03 -1.86 10.89
N LEU A 37 -8.85 -2.32 9.94
CA LEU A 37 -8.43 -2.56 8.56
C LEU A 37 -8.03 -1.27 7.85
N ALA A 38 -8.78 -0.19 8.04
CA ALA A 38 -8.42 1.12 7.49
C ALA A 38 -7.05 1.62 7.99
N LEU A 39 -6.75 1.42 9.28
CA LEU A 39 -5.45 1.79 9.87
C LEU A 39 -4.31 0.94 9.31
N VAL A 40 -4.53 -0.36 9.14
CA VAL A 40 -3.53 -1.28 8.56
C VAL A 40 -3.20 -0.86 7.12
N VAL A 41 -4.21 -0.56 6.31
CA VAL A 41 -4.02 -0.07 4.93
C VAL A 41 -3.30 1.27 4.90
N ALA A 42 -3.66 2.20 5.79
CA ALA A 42 -2.99 3.49 5.89
C ALA A 42 -1.50 3.33 6.28
N ALA A 43 -1.20 2.47 7.26
CA ALA A 43 0.16 2.17 7.67
C ALA A 43 0.98 1.49 6.56
N MET A 44 0.36 0.58 5.80
CA MET A 44 0.98 -0.03 4.61
C MET A 44 1.30 1.02 3.54
N CYS A 45 0.35 1.90 3.19
CA CYS A 45 0.60 2.98 2.24
C CYS A 45 1.74 3.89 2.69
N LEU A 46 1.81 4.23 3.98
CA LEU A 46 2.91 5.01 4.56
C LEU A 46 4.25 4.28 4.49
N GLY A 47 4.29 2.98 4.79
CA GLY A 47 5.51 2.17 4.70
C GLY A 47 6.05 2.09 3.26
N ILE A 48 5.17 1.85 2.28
CA ILE A 48 5.60 1.74 0.87
C ILE A 48 6.07 3.12 0.36
N SER A 49 5.38 4.22 0.72
CA SER A 49 5.81 5.56 0.33
C SER A 49 7.16 5.96 0.95
N LEU A 50 7.48 5.53 2.16
CA LEU A 50 8.81 5.69 2.78
C LEU A 50 9.90 4.90 2.05
N ILE A 51 9.64 3.64 1.70
CA ILE A 51 10.60 2.80 0.95
C ILE A 51 10.88 3.42 -0.42
N VAL A 52 9.84 3.89 -1.10
CA VAL A 52 9.97 4.58 -2.40
C VAL A 52 10.73 5.89 -2.25
N ALA A 53 10.44 6.68 -1.21
CA ALA A 53 11.19 7.90 -0.94
C ALA A 53 12.68 7.61 -0.70
N ALA A 54 13.01 6.60 0.11
CA ALA A 54 14.39 6.20 0.37
C ALA A 54 15.10 5.66 -0.89
N ALA A 55 14.39 4.91 -1.74
CA ALA A 55 14.93 4.38 -2.99
C ALA A 55 15.18 5.44 -4.07
N ILE A 56 14.44 6.56 -4.03
CA ILE A 56 14.61 7.68 -4.98
C ILE A 56 15.64 8.71 -4.49
N HIS A 57 15.77 8.89 -3.17
CA HIS A 57 16.72 9.84 -2.55
C HIS A 57 18.10 9.24 -2.24
N GLY A 58 18.39 8.05 -2.79
CA GLY A 58 19.72 7.41 -2.75
C GLY A 58 20.52 7.64 -4.04
#